data_AF-A0A382BZW3-F1
#
_entry.id   AF-A0A382BZW3-F1
#
_cell.length_a   1.000
_cell.length_b   1.000
_cell.length_c   1.000
_cell.angle_alpha   90.00
_cell.angle_beta   90.00
_cell.angle_gamma   90.00
#
_symmetry.space_group_name_H-M   'P 1'
#
loop_
_entity.id
_entity.type
_entity.pdbx_description
1 polymer ?
#
loop_
_entity_poly.entity_id
_entity_poly.type
_entity_poly.pdbx_seq_one_letter_code
_entity_poly.pdbx_strand_id
1 'polypeptide(L)' 'MPGVAFDDPLQVIVQMDVTYYQTVEQLEKLGVDPDYVQGWVGGYLGNPEREEQRISKAYKAGYQDGRIHVTDTALDWTRS' A
#
# COMPACT_ATOMS: atom_id res chain seq x y z
N MET A 1 -32.57 23.95 -0.21
CA MET A 1 -32.89 22.73 -0.99
C MET A 1 -31.69 21.81 -0.90
N PRO A 2 -31.78 20.63 -0.29
CA PRO A 2 -30.67 19.67 -0.26
C PRO A 2 -30.62 18.97 -1.62
N GLY A 3 -29.46 18.96 -2.27
CA GLY A 3 -29.32 18.51 -3.65
C GLY A 3 -28.02 17.76 -3.89
N VAL A 4 -28.04 16.48 -3.49
CA VAL A 4 -27.27 15.35 -4.05
C VAL A 4 -25.75 15.48 -4.02
N ALA A 5 -25.15 15.06 -2.90
CA ALA A 5 -23.76 14.63 -2.85
C ALA A 5 -23.74 13.10 -3.06
N PHE A 6 -23.71 12.63 -4.31
CA PHE A 6 -23.47 11.23 -4.63
C PHE A 6 -22.71 11.11 -5.97
N ASP A 7 -21.49 10.58 -5.86
CA ASP A 7 -20.70 9.89 -6.89
C ASP A 7 -20.04 10.72 -8.01
N ASP A 8 -19.12 11.63 -7.63
CA ASP A 8 -18.08 12.10 -8.55
C ASP A 8 -16.90 11.09 -8.57
N PRO A 9 -16.70 10.31 -9.64
CA PRO A 9 -15.60 9.35 -9.74
C PRO A 9 -14.22 10.03 -9.71
N LEU A 10 -14.13 11.34 -10.02
CA LEU A 10 -12.86 12.06 -9.94
C LEU A 10 -12.42 12.30 -8.50
N GLN A 11 -13.35 12.41 -7.55
CA GLN A 11 -12.99 12.52 -6.13
C GLN A 11 -12.39 11.22 -5.59
N VAL A 12 -12.93 10.06 -5.99
CA VAL A 12 -12.40 8.75 -5.59
C VAL A 12 -11.02 8.50 -6.19
N ILE A 13 -10.80 8.89 -7.46
CA ILE A 13 -9.51 8.73 -8.13
C ILE A 13 -8.44 9.64 -7.51
N VAL A 14 -8.76 10.90 -7.22
CA VAL A 14 -7.83 11.84 -6.57
C VAL A 14 -7.52 11.42 -5.12
N GLN A 15 -8.49 10.88 -4.39
CA GLN A 15 -8.28 10.39 -3.01
C GLN A 15 -7.31 9.19 -2.94
N MET A 16 -7.40 8.27 -3.91
CA MET A 16 -6.54 7.08 -4.00
C MET A 16 -5.10 7.46 -4.34
N ASP A 17 -4.91 8.43 -5.24
CA ASP A 17 -3.61 9.00 -5.57
C ASP A 17 -2.91 9.52 -4.30
N VAL A 18 -3.58 10.37 -3.51
CA VAL A 18 -2.99 10.97 -2.30
C VAL A 18 -2.64 9.92 -1.24
N THR A 19 -3.53 8.96 -0.96
CA THR A 19 -3.31 7.94 0.07
C THR A 19 -2.15 7.01 -0.28
N TYR A 20 -2.08 6.60 -1.55
CA TYR A 20 -1.02 5.73 -2.06
C TYR A 20 0.36 6.39 -1.91
N TYR A 21 0.53 7.59 -2.47
CA TYR A 21 1.83 8.26 -2.45
C TYR A 21 2.27 8.64 -1.04
N GLN A 22 1.35 9.11 -0.18
CA GLN A 22 1.68 9.42 1.22
C GLN A 22 2.12 8.18 2.01
N THR A 23 1.46 7.04 1.78
CA THR A 23 1.83 5.80 2.48
C THR A 23 3.21 5.31 2.04
N VAL A 24 3.47 5.26 0.73
CA VAL A 24 4.79 4.86 0.21
C VAL A 24 5.88 5.81 0.71
N GLU A 25 5.66 7.13 0.65
CA GLU A 25 6.60 8.13 1.17
C GLU A 25 6.89 7.92 2.66
N GLN A 26 5.87 7.63 3.47
CA GLN A 26 6.04 7.37 4.90
C GLN A 26 6.83 6.08 5.17
N LEU A 27 6.54 4.99 4.45
CA LEU A 27 7.27 3.73 4.60
C LEU A 27 8.76 3.88 4.24
N GLU A 28 9.06 4.62 3.16
CA GLU A 28 10.43 4.93 2.74
C GLU A 28 11.16 5.79 3.78
N LYS A 29 10.50 6.84 4.31
CA LYS A 29 11.07 7.70 5.38
C LYS A 29 11.34 6.94 6.67
N LEU A 30 10.54 5.93 6.99
CA LEU A 30 10.72 5.07 8.16
C LEU A 30 11.83 4.02 7.96
N GLY A 31 12.43 3.93 6.76
CA GLY A 31 13.47 2.93 6.48
C GLY A 31 12.94 1.49 6.49
N VAL A 32 11.67 1.33 6.16
CA VAL A 32 11.03 0.01 6.01
C VAL A 32 11.69 -0.76 4.86
N ASP A 33 11.82 -2.07 5.00
CA ASP A 33 12.46 -2.92 4.01
C ASP A 33 11.84 -2.70 2.60
N PRO A 34 12.66 -2.47 1.56
CA PRO A 34 12.16 -2.27 0.21
C PRO A 34 11.28 -3.40 -0.31
N ASP A 35 11.51 -4.65 0.11
CA ASP A 35 10.65 -5.77 -0.27
C ASP A 35 9.26 -5.65 0.34
N TYR A 36 9.15 -5.17 1.60
CA TYR A 36 7.85 -4.86 2.21
C TYR A 36 7.13 -3.77 1.42
N VAL A 37 7.83 -2.67 1.09
CA VAL A 37 7.24 -1.56 0.30
C VAL A 37 6.73 -2.06 -1.05
N GLN A 38 7.51 -2.90 -1.73
CA GLN A 38 7.12 -3.49 -3.01
C GLN A 38 5.93 -4.45 -2.88
N GLY A 39 5.88 -5.23 -1.80
CA GLY A 39 4.71 -6.03 -1.45
C GLY A 39 3.48 -5.16 -1.29
N TRP A 40 3.59 -4.11 -0.48
CA TRP A 40 2.50 -3.18 -0.17
C TRP A 40 1.92 -2.53 -1.41
N VAL A 41 2.79 -1.99 -2.30
CA VAL A 41 2.39 -1.44 -3.60
C VAL A 41 1.65 -2.47 -4.45
N GLY A 42 2.18 -3.70 -4.53
CA GLY A 42 1.56 -4.78 -5.31
C GLY A 42 0.18 -5.17 -4.77
N GLY A 43 0.04 -5.27 -3.45
CA GLY A 43 -1.23 -5.56 -2.78
C GLY A 43 -2.27 -4.46 -2.98
N TYR A 44 -1.87 -3.20 -2.80
CA TYR A 44 -2.73 -2.02 -2.93
C TYR A 44 -3.28 -1.87 -4.34
N LEU A 45 -2.44 -2.07 -5.36
CA LEU A 45 -2.86 -1.98 -6.77
C LEU A 45 -3.63 -3.22 -7.26
N GLY A 46 -3.76 -4.25 -6.43
CA GLY A 46 -4.43 -5.50 -6.80
C GLY A 46 -3.66 -6.33 -7.84
N ASN A 47 -2.34 -6.17 -7.92
CA ASN A 47 -1.49 -6.95 -8.81
C ASN A 47 -1.46 -8.43 -8.36
N PRO A 48 -1.23 -9.39 -9.29
CA PRO A 48 -0.91 -10.75 -8.90
C PRO A 48 0.33 -10.80 -8.00
N GLU A 49 0.34 -11.76 -7.07
CA GLU A 49 1.52 -12.01 -6.25
C GLU A 49 2.70 -12.49 -7.12
N ARG A 50 3.93 -12.10 -6.77
CA ARG A 50 5.15 -12.57 -7.44
C ARG A 50 5.27 -14.10 -7.38
N GLU A 51 6.08 -14.67 -8.27
CA GLU A 51 6.34 -16.11 -8.24
C GLU A 51 6.99 -16.53 -6.92
N GLU A 52 6.65 -17.71 -6.39
CA GLU A 52 7.09 -18.21 -5.06
C GLU A 52 8.59 -18.08 -4.81
N GLN A 53 9.40 -18.27 -5.85
CA GLN A 53 10.87 -18.17 -5.79
C GLN A 53 11.40 -16.73 -5.60
N ARG A 54 10.55 -15.72 -5.75
CA ARG A 54 10.88 -14.28 -5.64
C ARG A 54 10.21 -13.60 -4.45
N ILE A 55 9.48 -14.37 -3.63
CA ILE A 55 8.79 -13.88 -2.43
C ILE A 55 9.75 -13.95 -1.25
N SER A 56 10.01 -12.80 -0.63
CA SER A 56 10.60 -12.73 0.71
C SER A 56 9.50 -12.65 1.78
N LYS A 57 9.86 -12.86 3.05
CA LYS A 57 8.90 -12.69 4.15
C LYS A 57 8.41 -11.24 4.26
N ALA A 58 9.31 -10.27 4.02
CA ALA A 58 9.01 -8.85 4.00
C ALA A 58 7.98 -8.53 2.91
N TYR A 59 8.22 -9.02 1.69
CA TYR A 59 7.29 -8.88 0.58
C TYR A 59 5.90 -9.44 0.90
N LYS A 60 5.83 -10.65 1.48
CA LYS A 60 4.55 -11.28 1.80
C LYS A 60 3.75 -10.48 2.83
N ALA A 61 4.41 -9.97 3.87
CA ALA A 61 3.79 -9.12 4.87
C ALA A 61 3.29 -7.81 4.25
N GLY A 62 4.13 -7.14 3.45
CA GLY A 62 3.74 -5.95 2.72
C GLY A 62 2.56 -6.19 1.79
N TYR A 63 2.56 -7.28 1.03
CA TYR A 63 1.47 -7.63 0.12
C TYR A 63 0.15 -7.85 0.84
N GLN A 64 0.16 -8.51 2.00
CA GLN A 64 -1.05 -8.70 2.81
C GLN A 64 -1.59 -7.38 3.36
N ASP A 65 -0.73 -6.54 3.94
CA ASP A 65 -1.09 -5.21 4.44
C ASP A 65 -1.62 -4.30 3.32
N GLY A 66 -0.93 -4.32 2.17
CA GLY A 66 -1.31 -3.58 0.96
C GLY A 66 -2.67 -4.02 0.42
N ARG A 67 -3.00 -5.31 0.43
CA ARG A 67 -4.31 -5.82 -0.04
C ARG A 67 -5.51 -5.30 0.75
N ILE A 68 -5.29 -4.86 1.98
CA ILE A 68 -6.34 -4.32 2.87
C ILE A 68 -6.10 -2.84 3.22
N HIS A 69 -5.14 -2.19 2.54
CA HIS A 69 -4.80 -0.77 2.69
C HIS A 69 -4.39 -0.34 4.12
N VAL A 70 -3.64 -1.19 4.84
CA VAL A 70 -3.08 -0.88 6.17
C VAL A 70 -1.54 -0.95 6.13
N THR A 71 -0.88 -0.57 7.23
CA THR A 71 0.58 -0.70 7.39
C THR A 71 0.94 -1.31 8.75
N ASP A 72 0.06 -2.16 9.29
CA ASP A 72 0.11 -2.64 10.68
C ASP A 72 1.41 -3.36 11.02
N THR A 73 2.01 -4.06 10.04
CA THR A 73 3.25 -4.82 10.25
C THR A 73 4.50 -4.09 9.76
N ALA A 74 4.39 -2.87 9.21
CA ALA A 74 5.51 -2.16 8.57
C ALA A 74 6.72 -1.94 9.49
N LEU A 75 6.48 -1.64 10.77
CA LEU A 75 7.54 -1.36 11.73
C LEU A 75 8.38 -2.59 12.09
N ASP A 76 7.84 -3.81 11.90
CA ASP A 76 8.59 -5.05 12.08
C ASP A 76 9.66 -5.25 11.00
N TRP A 77 9.56 -4.48 9.90
CA TRP A 77 10.43 -4.55 8.73
C TRP A 77 11.38 -3.35 8.59
N THR A 78 11.52 -2.50 9.61
CA THR A 78 12.54 -1.43 9.60
C THR A 78 13.94 -2.02 9.72
N ARG A 79 14.87 -1.61 8.86
CA ARG A 79 16.28 -2.02 8.98
C ARG A 79 16.97 -1.19 10.06
N SER A 80 17.65 -1.87 10.99
CA SER A 80 18.51 -1.25 12.03
C SER A 80 19.73 -0.55 11.47
#